data_AF-A0A066ZBB7-F1
#
_entry.id   AF-A0A066ZBB7-F1
#
_cell.length_a   1.000
_cell.length_b   1.000
_cell.length_c   1.000
_cell.angle_alpha   90.00
_cell.angle_beta   90.00
_cell.angle_gamma   90.00
#
_symmetry.space_group_name_H-M   'P 1'
#
loop_
_entity.id
_entity.type
_entity.pdbx_description
1 polymer ?
#
loop_
_entity_poly.entity_id
_entity_poly.type
_entity_poly.pdbx_seq_one_letter_code
_entity_poly.pdbx_strand_id
1 'polypeptide(L)'
;MDAELAFLSACSTSRGGVDLPDEAVHLAPSFQLAGFTHVIGTLWTVSDRIARRLTEGFYAALREDADLGRPFDPALALHHPVRELREELLPAPHLWAAHVHIGP
;
A
#
# COMPACT_ATOMS: atom_id res chain seq x y z
N MET A 1 -22.58 -5.48 2.88
CA MET A 1 -21.20 -5.57 3.42
C MET A 1 -20.31 -5.43 2.22
N ASP A 2 -20.16 -4.18 1.78
CA ASP A 2 -19.36 -3.85 0.61
C ASP A 2 -17.90 -3.90 1.05
N ALA A 3 -17.09 -4.67 0.32
CA ALA A 3 -15.68 -4.78 0.64
C ALA A 3 -15.01 -3.50 0.15
N GLU A 4 -14.72 -2.54 1.03
CA GLU A 4 -14.33 -1.18 0.61
C GLU A 4 -12.85 -1.05 0.22
N LEU A 5 -11.99 -1.95 0.73
CA LEU A 5 -10.54 -1.89 0.58
C LEU A 5 -9.90 -3.26 0.34
N ALA A 6 -9.08 -3.35 -0.71
CA ALA A 6 -8.16 -4.47 -0.96
C ALA A 6 -6.71 -4.01 -0.76
N PHE A 7 -5.94 -4.68 0.10
CA PHE A 7 -4.50 -4.45 0.25
C PHE A 7 -3.74 -5.66 -0.32
N LEU A 8 -3.05 -5.45 -1.43
CA LEU A 8 -2.33 -6.49 -2.16
C LEU A 8 -0.89 -6.58 -1.65
N SER A 9 -0.66 -7.47 -0.69
CA SER A 9 0.68 -7.85 -0.26
C SER A 9 1.22 -8.93 -1.20
N ALA A 10 1.93 -8.54 -2.26
CA ALA A 10 2.67 -9.48 -3.09
C ALA A 10 3.83 -10.07 -2.27
N CYS A 11 3.63 -11.25 -1.69
CA CYS A 11 4.66 -11.98 -0.97
C CYS A 11 5.66 -12.58 -1.97
N SER A 12 6.69 -11.84 -2.37
CA SER A 12 7.88 -12.47 -2.97
C SER A 12 8.91 -12.77 -1.89
N THR A 13 8.76 -13.95 -1.28
CA THR A 13 9.86 -14.55 -0.54
C THR A 13 10.99 -14.86 -1.54
N SER A 14 12.18 -14.29 -1.27
CA SER A 14 13.48 -14.61 -1.88
C SER A 14 13.95 -13.83 -3.12
N ARG A 15 15.17 -13.30 -2.96
CA ARG A 15 16.19 -12.92 -3.96
C ARG A 15 15.85 -11.78 -4.93
N GLY A 16 16.71 -10.76 -4.86
CA GLY A 16 16.75 -9.63 -5.78
C GLY A 16 16.56 -10.03 -7.24
N GLY A 17 15.47 -9.55 -7.81
CA GLY A 17 15.11 -9.63 -9.21
C GLY A 17 14.09 -8.52 -9.46
N VAL A 18 14.37 -7.67 -10.44
CA VAL A 18 13.56 -6.48 -10.81
C VAL A 18 12.45 -6.92 -11.78
N ASP A 19 11.75 -8.02 -11.49
CA ASP A 19 11.11 -8.82 -12.54
C ASP A 19 9.60 -9.07 -12.41
N LEU A 20 8.86 -8.28 -11.61
CA LEU A 20 7.41 -8.17 -11.81
C LEU A 20 6.96 -6.70 -11.60
N PRO A 21 6.92 -5.90 -12.68
CA PRO A 21 6.59 -4.48 -12.58
C PRO A 21 5.10 -4.15 -12.34
N ASP A 22 4.19 -5.14 -12.30
CA ASP A 22 2.81 -4.83 -12.66
C ASP A 22 1.70 -5.71 -12.07
N GLU A 23 1.98 -6.55 -11.06
CA GLU A 23 0.94 -7.44 -10.52
C GLU A 23 -0.23 -6.67 -9.88
N ALA A 24 0.02 -5.66 -9.05
CA ALA A 24 -1.05 -4.99 -8.34
C ALA A 24 -1.83 -3.98 -9.20
N VAL A 25 -1.14 -3.25 -10.09
CA VAL A 25 -1.78 -2.27 -10.97
C VAL A 25 -2.67 -2.96 -12.00
N HIS A 26 -2.22 -4.09 -12.57
CA HIS A 26 -3.05 -4.88 -13.48
C HIS A 26 -4.19 -5.63 -12.80
N LEU A 27 -4.09 -5.94 -11.50
CA LEU A 27 -5.16 -6.61 -10.77
C LEU A 27 -6.17 -5.65 -10.14
N ALA A 28 -5.82 -4.38 -9.94
CA ALA A 28 -6.74 -3.39 -9.36
C ALA A 28 -8.10 -3.31 -10.08
N PRO A 29 -8.20 -3.33 -11.42
CA PRO A 29 -9.49 -3.39 -12.11
C PRO A 29 -10.32 -4.63 -11.75
N SER A 30 -9.67 -5.78 -11.54
CA SER A 30 -10.35 -7.01 -11.13
C SER A 30 -10.92 -6.91 -9.71
N PHE A 31 -10.19 -6.27 -8.78
CA PHE A 31 -10.70 -6.03 -7.43
C PHE A 31 -11.81 -4.98 -7.42
N GLN A 32 -11.72 -3.94 -8.25
CA GLN A 32 -12.80 -2.97 -8.43
C GLN A 32 -14.06 -3.62 -9.01
N LEU A 33 -13.93 -4.50 -10.01
CA LEU A 33 -15.03 -5.32 -10.53
C LEU A 33 -15.64 -6.25 -9.47
N ALA A 34 -14.84 -6.71 -8.51
CA ALA A 34 -15.29 -7.52 -7.38
C ALA A 34 -15.91 -6.69 -6.24
N GLY A 35 -16.01 -5.36 -6.38
CA GLY A 35 -16.66 -4.46 -5.44
C GLY A 35 -15.72 -3.69 -4.51
N PHE A 36 -14.39 -3.80 -4.69
CA PHE A 36 -13.41 -3.04 -3.90
C PHE A 36 -13.16 -1.65 -4.45
N THR A 37 -13.64 -0.63 -3.73
CA THR A 37 -13.52 0.78 -4.15
C THR A 37 -12.08 1.29 -4.07
N HIS A 38 -11.33 0.88 -3.03
CA HIS A 38 -9.94 1.24 -2.83
C HIS A 38 -9.04 0.02 -2.95
N VAL A 39 -7.93 0.15 -3.68
CA VAL A 39 -6.91 -0.90 -3.84
C VAL A 39 -5.55 -0.30 -3.49
N ILE A 40 -4.82 -0.95 -2.58
CA ILE A 40 -3.40 -0.67 -2.31
C ILE A 40 -2.58 -1.81 -2.90
N GLY A 41 -1.47 -1.48 -3.55
CA GLY A 41 -0.49 -2.49 -3.96
C GLY A 41 0.85 -1.89 -4.30
N THR A 42 1.71 -2.68 -4.94
CA THR A 42 3.11 -2.30 -5.18
C THR A 42 3.48 -2.30 -6.67
N LEU A 43 4.24 -1.29 -7.09
CA LEU A 43 4.80 -1.15 -8.45
C LEU A 43 5.98 -2.09 -8.74
N TRP A 44 6.67 -2.56 -7.71
CA TRP A 44 7.78 -3.52 -7.82
C TRP A 44 7.96 -4.27 -6.50
N THR A 45 8.79 -5.30 -6.50
CA THR A 45 9.12 -6.10 -5.31
C THR A 45 9.69 -5.23 -4.20
N VAL A 46 9.06 -5.28 -3.03
CA VAL A 46 9.45 -4.52 -1.84
C VAL A 46 10.20 -5.39 -0.84
N SER A 47 11.11 -4.78 -0.08
CA SER A 47 11.72 -5.45 1.08
C SER A 47 10.67 -5.76 2.14
N ASP A 48 10.60 -7.01 2.62
CA ASP A 48 9.69 -7.44 3.70
C ASP A 48 9.71 -6.50 4.91
N ARG A 49 10.91 -6.01 5.29
CA ARG A 49 11.05 -5.10 6.42
C ARG A 49 10.36 -3.76 6.17
N ILE A 50 10.50 -3.21 4.96
CA ILE A 50 9.86 -1.96 4.57
C ILE A 50 8.35 -2.17 4.41
N ALA A 51 7.94 -3.22 3.70
CA ALA A 51 6.55 -3.57 3.49
C ALA A 51 5.79 -3.71 4.81
N ARG A 52 6.40 -4.42 5.79
CA ARG A 52 5.83 -4.55 7.14
C ARG A 52 5.69 -3.21 7.85
N ARG A 53 6.74 -2.38 7.87
CA ARG A 53 6.69 -1.05 8.51
C ARG A 53 5.58 -0.18 7.91
N LEU A 54 5.48 -0.15 6.59
CA LEU A 54 4.46 0.64 5.89
C LEU A 54 3.06 0.12 6.16
N THR A 55 2.87 -1.21 6.12
CA THR A 55 1.57 -1.85 6.40
C THR A 55 1.13 -1.62 7.86
N GLU A 56 2.06 -1.71 8.81
CA GLU A 56 1.79 -1.40 10.23
C GLU A 56 1.35 0.05 10.41
N GLY A 57 2.08 1.01 9.82
CA GLY A 57 1.72 2.43 9.86
C GLY A 57 0.38 2.73 9.19
N PHE A 58 0.12 2.13 8.04
CA PHE A 58 -1.15 2.27 7.30
C PHE A 58 -2.35 1.84 8.15
N TYR A 59 -2.32 0.63 8.70
CA TYR A 59 -3.42 0.16 9.53
C TYR A 59 -3.51 0.88 10.89
N ALA A 60 -2.40 1.40 11.41
CA ALA A 60 -2.43 2.24 12.61
C ALA A 60 -3.17 3.56 12.33
N ALA A 61 -2.87 4.23 11.21
CA ALA A 61 -3.56 5.44 10.79
C ALA A 61 -5.07 5.21 10.59
N LEU A 62 -5.46 4.13 9.91
CA LEU A 62 -6.87 3.78 9.74
C LEU A 62 -7.58 3.53 11.08
N ARG A 63 -6.91 2.88 12.04
CA ARG A 63 -7.46 2.65 13.37
C ARG A 63 -7.63 3.96 14.14
N GLU A 64 -6.62 4.84 14.09
CA GLU A 64 -6.68 6.15 14.72
C GLU A 64 -7.83 6.99 14.16
N ASP A 65 -7.97 7.04 12.82
CA ASP A 65 -9.06 7.76 12.19
C ASP A 65 -10.43 7.20 12.58
N ALA A 66 -10.57 5.86 12.65
CA ALA A 66 -11.78 5.21 13.12
C ALA A 66 -12.10 5.54 14.59
N ASP A 67 -11.10 5.49 15.48
CA ASP A 67 -11.24 5.81 16.90
C ASP A 67 -11.64 7.29 17.10
N LEU A 68 -11.19 8.18 16.22
CA LEU A 68 -11.52 9.61 16.22
C LEU A 68 -12.80 9.94 15.45
N GLY A 69 -13.47 8.95 14.84
CA GLY A 69 -14.68 9.15 14.04
C GLY A 69 -14.45 9.95 12.75
N ARG A 70 -13.24 9.93 12.20
CA ARG A 70 -12.88 10.59 10.94
C ARG A 70 -13.33 9.74 9.74
N PRO A 71 -13.51 10.37 8.56
CA PRO A 71 -13.85 9.65 7.34
C PRO A 71 -12.82 8.58 6.99
N PHE A 72 -13.27 7.49 6.38
CA PHE A 72 -12.39 6.47 5.83
C PHE A 72 -11.62 7.04 4.63
N ASP A 73 -10.29 7.20 4.76
CA ASP A 73 -9.42 7.71 3.70
C ASP A 73 -8.15 6.85 3.58
N PRO A 74 -8.18 5.76 2.79
CA PRO A 74 -7.02 4.91 2.56
C PRO A 74 -5.85 5.62 1.87
N ALA A 75 -6.12 6.64 1.07
CA ALA A 75 -5.08 7.39 0.36
C ALA A 75 -4.24 8.18 1.36
N LEU A 76 -4.90 8.90 2.28
CA LEU A 76 -4.24 9.65 3.34
C LEU A 76 -3.58 8.72 4.36
N ALA A 77 -4.24 7.64 4.74
CA ALA A 77 -3.67 6.65 5.66
C ALA A 77 -2.39 6.00 5.10
N LEU A 78 -2.30 5.81 3.77
CA LEU A 78 -1.06 5.35 3.12
C LEU A 78 -0.01 6.46 3.02
N HIS A 79 -0.44 7.71 2.83
CA HIS A 79 0.46 8.84 2.62
C HIS A 79 1.44 9.04 3.78
N HIS A 80 0.96 8.95 5.02
CA HIS A 80 1.78 9.19 6.21
C HIS A 80 3.00 8.26 6.33
N PRO A 81 2.87 6.92 6.37
CA PRO A 81 4.02 6.03 6.48
C PRO A 81 4.94 6.10 5.24
N VAL A 82 4.41 6.40 4.05
CA VAL A 82 5.23 6.63 2.85
C VAL A 82 6.08 7.90 3.00
N ARG A 83 5.54 8.98 3.57
CA ARG A 83 6.28 10.23 3.84
C ARG A 83 7.41 10.01 4.85
N GLU A 84 7.12 9.31 5.94
CA GLU A 84 8.12 8.98 6.96
C GLU A 84 9.28 8.16 6.38
N LEU A 85 8.97 7.10 5.64
CA LEU A 85 9.99 6.28 4.97
C LEU A 85 10.78 7.09 3.94
N ARG A 86 10.13 8.01 3.21
CA ARG A 86 10.82 8.90 2.27
C ARG A 86 11.83 9.78 3.01
N GLU A 87 11.48 10.37 4.14
CA GLU A 87 12.36 11.24 4.91
C GLU A 87 13.57 10.48 5.48
N GLU A 88 13.36 9.24 5.93
CA GLU A 88 14.44 8.37 6.41
C GLU A 88 15.36 7.85 5.28
N LEU A 89 14.81 7.62 4.08
CA LEU A 89 15.45 6.89 2.98
C LEU A 89 15.54 7.73 1.69
N LEU A 90 15.70 9.06 1.83
CA LEU A 90 15.74 10.06 0.75
C LEU A 90 16.51 9.64 -0.52
N PRO A 91 17.73 9.08 -0.47
CA PRO A 91 18.48 8.71 -1.68
C PRO A 91 18.02 7.38 -2.32
N ALA A 92 17.05 6.67 -1.74
CA ALA A 92 16.66 5.32 -2.12
C ALA A 92 15.15 5.18 -2.43
N PRO A 93 14.63 5.81 -3.50
CA PRO A 93 13.20 5.76 -3.87
C PRO A 93 12.66 4.34 -4.09
N HIS A 94 13.50 3.40 -4.53
CA HIS A 94 13.13 1.99 -4.66
C HIS A 94 12.68 1.35 -3.32
N LEU A 95 13.02 1.95 -2.17
CA LEU A 95 12.61 1.48 -0.86
C LEU A 95 11.30 2.09 -0.36
N TRP A 96 10.84 3.25 -0.85
CA TRP A 96 9.68 3.94 -0.27
C TRP A 96 8.60 4.31 -1.27
N ALA A 97 8.90 4.36 -2.57
CA ALA A 97 7.97 4.79 -3.61
C ALA A 97 7.14 3.66 -4.22
N ALA A 98 7.29 2.43 -3.72
CA ALA A 98 6.70 1.25 -4.35
C ALA A 98 5.18 1.14 -4.14
N HIS A 99 4.66 1.56 -2.97
CA HIS A 99 3.25 1.37 -2.64
C HIS A 99 2.40 2.48 -3.26
N VAL A 100 1.30 2.09 -3.90
CA VAL A 100 0.34 2.98 -4.56
C VAL A 100 -1.07 2.69 -4.10
N HIS A 101 -1.88 3.75 -4.04
CA HIS A 101 -3.33 3.68 -3.86
C HIS A 101 -4.03 3.90 -5.21
N ILE A 102 -5.07 3.12 -5.46
CA ILE A 102 -5.93 3.20 -6.64
C ILE A 102 -7.38 3.19 -6.15
N GLY A 103 -8.10 4.27 -6.40
CA GLY A 103 -9.48 4.45 -5.95
C GLY A 103 -9.84 5.93 -5.92
N PRO A 104 -11.09 6.27 -5.56
CA PRO A 104 -11.50 7.64 -5.31
C PRO A 104 -10.79 8.26 -4.10
#